data_AF-A0A958G995-F1
#
_entry.id   AF-A0A958G995-F1
#
_cell.length_a   1.000
_cell.length_b   1.000
_cell.length_c   1.000
_cell.angle_alpha   90.00
_cell.angle_beta   90.00
_cell.angle_gamma   90.00
#
_symmetry.space_group_name_H-M   'P 1'
#
loop_
_entity.id
_entity.type
_entity.pdbx_description
1 polymer ?
#
loop_
_entity_poly.entity_id
_entity_poly.type
_entity_poly.pdbx_seq_one_letter_code
_entity_poly.pdbx_strand_id
1 'polypeptide(L)'
;MPDTRLNNIPERKATIALLALLCLAGLWLRLRNLGALGLVLDEGVQALAVRGILEHGVPITDSGLVYARSLSFLYLQALAAWLFELNPFWIRLPAVLFGVGCIAATYLLAEALFDRRTALLAAAIIAFSQWEIELSRYARFYTAFQMMYLLSLWCFYRGFI
;
A
#
# COMPACT_ATOMS: atom_id res chain seq x y z
N MET A 1 18.84 -15.92 -31.67
CA MET A 1 18.10 -16.65 -30.61
C MET A 1 16.64 -16.28 -30.78
N PRO A 2 15.73 -17.21 -31.12
CA PRO A 2 14.35 -16.84 -31.46
C PRO A 2 13.64 -16.25 -30.23
N ASP A 3 12.94 -15.15 -30.46
CA ASP A 3 12.30 -14.30 -29.47
C ASP A 3 11.21 -15.09 -28.69
N THR A 4 11.55 -15.54 -27.49
CA THR A 4 10.68 -16.34 -26.59
C THR A 4 9.49 -15.56 -26.03
N ARG A 5 9.32 -14.28 -26.40
CA ARG A 5 8.27 -13.40 -25.91
C ARG A 5 6.87 -13.71 -26.46
N LEU A 6 6.77 -14.44 -27.58
CA LEU A 6 5.50 -14.66 -28.28
C LEU A 6 4.79 -15.98 -27.96
N ASN A 7 5.46 -16.96 -27.34
CA ASN A 7 4.91 -18.33 -27.26
C ASN A 7 3.89 -18.59 -26.14
N ASN A 8 3.72 -17.72 -25.13
CA ASN A 8 2.90 -18.02 -23.95
C ASN A 8 1.85 -16.93 -23.62
N ILE A 9 1.24 -16.31 -24.63
CA ILE A 9 0.18 -15.29 -24.43
C ILE A 9 -0.96 -15.77 -23.49
N PRO A 10 -1.48 -17.03 -23.59
CA PRO A 10 -2.53 -17.51 -22.70
C PRO A 10 -2.08 -17.60 -21.25
N GLU A 11 -0.86 -18.11 -21.02
CA GLU A 11 -0.30 -18.22 -19.67
C GLU A 11 -0.05 -16.84 -19.06
N ARG A 12 0.45 -15.89 -19.85
CA ARG A 12 0.66 -14.51 -19.38
C ARG A 12 -0.67 -13.85 -18.98
N LYS A 13 -1.73 -14.04 -19.77
CA LYS A 13 -3.08 -13.57 -19.43
C LYS A 13 -3.58 -14.23 -18.14
N ALA A 14 -3.37 -15.53 -17.97
CA ALA A 14 -3.75 -16.24 -16.75
C ALA A 14 -2.98 -15.73 -15.52
N THR A 15 -1.67 -15.50 -15.63
CA THR A 15 -0.86 -14.92 -14.55
C THR A 15 -1.36 -13.53 -14.14
N ILE A 16 -1.63 -12.66 -15.12
CA ILE A 16 -2.16 -11.31 -14.84
C ILE A 16 -3.54 -11.39 -14.19
N ALA A 17 -4.43 -12.26 -14.69
CA ALA A 17 -5.75 -12.47 -14.10
C ALA A 17 -5.66 -12.98 -12.66
N LEU A 18 -4.76 -13.93 -12.38
CA LEU A 18 -4.56 -14.45 -11.04
C LEU A 18 -3.97 -13.40 -10.10
N LEU A 19 -2.97 -12.63 -10.54
CA LEU A 19 -2.43 -11.52 -9.75
C LEU A 19 -3.51 -10.46 -9.46
N ALA A 20 -4.32 -10.12 -10.46
CA ALA A 20 -5.45 -9.21 -10.27
C ALA A 20 -6.46 -9.76 -9.24
N LEU A 21 -6.77 -11.05 -9.30
CA LEU A 21 -7.62 -11.72 -8.30
C LEU A 21 -7.02 -11.64 -6.90
N LEU A 22 -5.71 -11.86 -6.74
CA LEU A 22 -5.01 -11.73 -5.46
C LEU A 22 -5.07 -10.29 -4.92
N CYS A 23 -4.86 -9.29 -5.79
CA CYS A 23 -4.99 -7.89 -5.41
C CYS A 23 -6.43 -7.54 -5.00
N LEU A 24 -7.44 -8.03 -5.74
CA LEU A 24 -8.86 -7.79 -5.41
C LEU A 24 -9.27 -8.47 -4.10
N ALA A 25 -8.85 -9.72 -3.88
CA ALA A 25 -9.07 -10.43 -2.62
C ALA A 25 -8.37 -9.71 -1.45
N GLY A 26 -7.10 -9.33 -1.64
CA GLY A 26 -6.34 -8.58 -0.66
C GLY A 26 -6.95 -7.21 -0.33
N LEU A 27 -7.47 -6.50 -1.34
CA LEU A 27 -8.20 -5.24 -1.19
C LEU A 27 -9.47 -5.44 -0.37
N TRP A 28 -10.28 -6.45 -0.70
CA TRP A 28 -11.51 -6.75 0.03
C TRP A 28 -11.25 -7.04 1.51
N LEU A 29 -10.25 -7.88 1.82
CA LEU A 29 -9.85 -8.19 3.20
C LEU A 29 -9.42 -6.94 3.98
N ARG A 30 -8.75 -5.99 3.32
CA ARG A 30 -8.27 -4.76 3.94
C ARG A 30 -9.38 -3.71 4.09
N LEU A 31 -10.34 -3.64 3.17
CA LEU A 31 -11.45 -2.67 3.22
C LEU A 31 -12.59 -3.07 4.17
N ARG A 32 -12.84 -4.38 4.36
CA ARG A 32 -13.97 -4.86 5.16
C ARG A 32 -13.93 -4.26 6.57
N ASN A 33 -14.95 -3.51 6.97
CA ASN A 33 -15.05 -2.85 8.28
C ASN A 33 -13.86 -1.92 8.63
N LEU A 34 -13.21 -1.31 7.63
CA LEU A 34 -12.01 -0.50 7.84
C LEU A 34 -12.23 0.70 8.79
N GLY A 35 -13.41 1.32 8.72
CA GLY A 35 -13.78 2.47 9.56
C GLY A 35 -14.55 2.11 10.84
N ALA A 36 -14.79 0.82 11.11
CA ALA A 36 -15.69 0.41 12.21
C ALA A 36 -15.11 0.71 13.60
N LEU A 37 -13.79 0.63 13.74
CA LEU A 37 -13.08 0.98 14.97
C LEU A 37 -12.58 2.42 14.88
N GLY A 38 -12.65 3.12 16.01
CA GLY A 38 -12.06 4.45 16.16
C GLY A 38 -10.55 4.46 15.95
N LEU A 39 -9.98 5.65 15.96
CA LEU A 39 -8.54 5.85 15.86
C LEU A 39 -7.91 5.59 17.22
N VAL A 40 -6.87 4.78 17.24
CA VAL A 40 -6.16 4.40 18.46
C VAL A 40 -4.74 4.94 18.45
N LEU A 41 -4.29 5.42 19.62
CA LEU A 41 -2.91 5.85 19.88
C LEU A 41 -2.38 6.81 18.80
N ASP A 42 -1.40 6.34 18.05
CA ASP A 42 -0.67 7.07 17.00
C ASP A 42 -1.56 7.50 15.82
N GLU A 43 -2.66 6.80 15.55
CA GLU A 43 -3.59 7.20 14.49
C GLU A 43 -4.34 8.48 14.86
N GLY A 44 -4.63 8.69 16.15
CA GLY A 44 -5.29 9.90 16.63
C GLY A 44 -4.39 11.12 16.44
N VAL A 45 -3.11 11.00 16.80
CA VAL A 45 -2.12 12.07 16.57
C VAL A 45 -1.95 12.37 15.09
N GLN A 46 -1.95 11.34 14.23
CA GLN A 46 -1.96 11.56 12.78
C GLN A 46 -3.21 12.29 12.30
N ALA A 47 -4.40 11.93 12.77
CA ALA A 47 -5.62 12.61 12.36
C ALA A 47 -5.65 14.09 12.77
N LEU A 48 -5.10 14.43 13.94
CA LEU A 48 -4.92 15.82 14.36
C LEU A 48 -3.96 16.57 13.42
N ALA A 49 -2.85 15.93 13.03
CA ALA A 49 -1.91 16.50 12.07
C ALA A 49 -2.55 16.68 10.68
N VAL A 50 -3.36 15.70 10.23
CA VAL A 50 -4.12 15.79 8.99
C VAL A 50 -5.11 16.96 9.05
N ARG A 51 -5.83 17.14 10.16
CA ARG A 51 -6.70 18.30 10.37
C ARG A 51 -5.93 19.61 10.28
N GLY A 52 -4.75 19.69 10.91
CA GLY A 52 -3.85 20.84 10.78
C GLY A 52 -3.47 21.15 9.33
N ILE A 53 -3.18 20.13 8.52
CA ILE A 53 -2.92 20.32 7.09
C ILE A 53 -4.15 20.91 6.38
N LEU A 54 -5.36 20.41 6.68
CA LEU A 54 -6.59 20.91 6.06
C LEU A 54 -6.88 22.37 6.43
N GLU A 55 -6.59 22.77 7.67
CA GLU A 55 -6.90 24.11 8.18
C GLU A 55 -5.80 25.15 7.88
N HIS A 56 -4.53 24.73 7.91
CA HIS A 56 -3.37 25.63 7.88
C HIS A 56 -2.36 25.30 6.77
N GLY A 57 -2.56 24.22 6.01
CA GLY A 57 -1.62 23.76 4.99
C GLY A 57 -0.36 23.08 5.55
N VAL A 58 -0.22 22.96 6.87
CA VAL A 58 0.92 22.35 7.56
C VAL A 58 0.44 21.44 8.68
N PRO A 59 1.17 20.35 9.03
CA PRO A 59 0.73 19.37 10.04
C PRO A 59 0.94 19.87 11.47
N ILE A 60 0.39 21.03 11.80
CA ILE A 60 0.40 21.59 13.15
C ILE A 60 -0.80 21.04 13.94
N THR A 61 -0.55 20.55 15.14
CA THR A 61 -1.60 20.08 16.05
C THR A 61 -2.06 21.20 16.98
N ASP A 62 -3.18 21.03 17.68
CA ASP A 62 -3.74 22.04 18.61
C ASP A 62 -2.77 22.49 19.71
N SER A 63 -1.79 21.65 20.05
CA SER A 63 -0.70 21.98 20.99
C SER A 63 0.34 22.97 20.42
N GLY A 64 0.23 23.37 19.15
CA GLY A 64 1.22 24.17 18.43
C GLY A 64 2.43 23.38 17.92
N LEU A 65 2.48 22.07 18.14
CA LEU A 65 3.57 21.22 17.67
C LEU A 65 3.37 20.80 16.21
N VAL A 66 4.46 20.80 15.44
CA VAL A 66 4.46 20.31 14.06
C VAL A 66 4.77 18.82 14.04
N TYR A 67 3.80 18.02 13.59
CA TYR A 67 3.97 16.59 13.40
C TYR A 67 4.63 16.30 12.05
N ALA A 68 5.96 16.33 12.01
CA ALA A 68 6.74 16.18 10.78
C ALA A 68 7.02 14.72 10.35
N ARG A 69 6.40 13.72 10.99
CA ARG A 69 6.65 12.32 10.64
C ARG A 69 5.88 11.94 9.39
N SER A 70 6.55 11.31 8.43
CA SER A 70 5.93 10.79 7.19
C SER A 70 5.11 11.84 6.42
N LEU A 71 5.69 13.02 6.17
CA LEU A 71 5.01 14.15 5.53
C LEU A 71 4.26 13.76 4.25
N SER A 72 4.91 13.04 3.33
CA SER A 72 4.28 12.60 2.08
C SER A 72 3.01 11.79 2.32
N PHE A 73 3.03 10.89 3.30
CA PHE A 73 1.88 10.07 3.66
C PHE A 73 0.77 10.91 4.32
N LEU A 74 1.12 11.86 5.19
CA LEU A 74 0.16 12.78 5.81
C LEU A 74 -0.57 13.63 4.76
N TYR A 75 0.12 14.15 3.74
CA TYR A 75 -0.52 14.90 2.67
C TYR A 75 -1.44 14.03 1.81
N LEU A 76 -1.14 12.74 1.62
CA LEU A 76 -2.06 11.80 0.96
C LEU A 76 -3.32 11.54 1.80
N GLN A 77 -3.17 11.43 3.13
CA GLN A 77 -4.32 11.32 4.03
C GLN A 77 -5.14 12.61 4.06
N ALA A 78 -4.49 13.78 4.06
CA ALA A 78 -5.17 15.07 3.95
C ALA A 78 -5.91 15.20 2.63
N LEU A 79 -5.32 14.76 1.52
CA LEU A 79 -6.03 14.71 0.24
C LEU A 79 -7.27 13.81 0.31
N ALA A 80 -7.17 12.62 0.92
CA ALA A 80 -8.32 11.73 1.08
C ALA A 80 -9.41 12.34 1.99
N ALA A 81 -9.01 12.98 3.09
CA ALA A 81 -9.93 13.66 4.00
C ALA A 81 -10.57 14.91 3.37
N TRP A 82 -9.83 15.64 2.53
CA TRP A 82 -10.33 16.80 1.78
C TRP A 82 -11.34 16.41 0.70
N LEU A 83 -11.09 15.32 -0.02
CA LEU A 83 -12.00 14.83 -1.07
C LEU A 83 -13.30 14.26 -0.51
N PHE A 84 -13.25 13.71 0.70
CA PHE A 84 -14.39 13.02 1.31
C PHE A 84 -14.67 13.59 2.71
N GLU A 85 -14.07 13.00 3.74
CA GLU A 85 -14.26 13.43 5.12
C GLU A 85 -13.09 12.97 6.00
N LEU A 86 -12.78 13.73 7.06
CA LEU A 86 -11.86 13.30 8.10
C LEU A 86 -12.51 12.26 9.03
N ASN A 87 -12.48 11.00 8.62
CA ASN A 87 -12.96 9.89 9.45
C ASN A 87 -12.00 8.68 9.36
N PRO A 88 -12.14 7.66 10.23
CA PRO A 88 -11.22 6.53 10.27
C PRO A 88 -11.07 5.78 8.95
N PHE A 89 -12.14 5.67 8.17
CA PHE A 89 -12.10 4.97 6.90
C PHE A 89 -11.18 5.68 5.89
N TRP A 90 -11.40 6.98 5.67
CA TRP A 90 -10.69 7.72 4.63
C TRP A 90 -9.21 7.93 4.95
N ILE A 91 -8.85 8.09 6.23
CA ILE A 91 -7.43 8.25 6.60
C ILE A 91 -6.64 6.93 6.60
N ARG A 92 -7.32 5.78 6.68
CA ARG A 92 -6.71 4.44 6.53
C ARG A 92 -6.63 4.02 5.06
N LEU A 93 -7.50 4.56 4.21
CA LEU A 93 -7.55 4.18 2.79
C LEU A 93 -6.20 4.28 2.06
N PRO A 94 -5.38 5.34 2.24
CA PRO A 94 -4.04 5.38 1.65
C PRO A 94 -3.17 4.18 2.02
N ALA A 95 -3.14 3.79 3.32
CA ALA A 95 -2.37 2.63 3.76
C ALA A 95 -2.87 1.32 3.14
N VAL A 96 -4.20 1.18 2.95
CA VAL A 96 -4.80 0.04 2.26
C VAL A 96 -4.35 -0.03 0.81
N LEU A 97 -4.38 1.09 0.08
CA LEU A 97 -3.95 1.14 -1.32
C LEU A 97 -2.47 0.78 -1.48
N PHE A 98 -1.62 1.31 -0.61
CA PHE A 98 -0.19 0.92 -0.58
C PHE A 98 -0.01 -0.55 -0.19
N GLY A 99 -0.80 -1.07 0.75
CA GLY A 99 -0.74 -2.47 1.17
C GLY A 99 -1.15 -3.44 0.05
N VAL A 100 -2.13 -3.08 -0.77
CA VAL A 100 -2.46 -3.83 -2.00
C VAL A 100 -1.36 -3.68 -3.04
N GLY A 101 -0.78 -2.48 -3.15
CA GLY A 101 0.39 -2.24 -4.00
C GLY A 101 1.60 -3.10 -3.61
N CYS A 102 1.80 -3.40 -2.32
CA CYS A 102 2.82 -4.37 -1.87
C CYS A 102 2.63 -5.76 -2.50
N ILE A 103 1.39 -6.24 -2.68
CA ILE A 103 1.12 -7.54 -3.33
C ILE A 103 1.72 -7.56 -4.74
N ALA A 104 1.46 -6.51 -5.52
CA ALA A 104 1.97 -6.37 -6.88
C ALA A 104 3.49 -6.13 -6.89
N ALA A 105 4.01 -5.29 -5.99
CA ALA A 105 5.44 -5.01 -5.90
C ALA A 105 6.26 -6.26 -5.51
N THR A 106 5.75 -7.08 -4.59
CA THR A 106 6.35 -8.37 -4.23
C THR A 106 6.35 -9.32 -5.43
N TYR A 107 5.26 -9.40 -6.19
CA TYR A 107 5.22 -10.19 -7.43
C TYR A 107 6.33 -9.73 -8.39
N LEU A 108 6.44 -8.43 -8.66
CA LEU A 108 7.42 -7.88 -9.60
C LEU A 108 8.86 -8.21 -9.17
N LEU A 109 9.18 -8.04 -7.88
CA LEU A 109 10.49 -8.36 -7.33
C LEU A 109 10.79 -9.85 -7.41
N ALA A 110 9.85 -10.71 -7.01
CA ALA A 110 10.04 -12.14 -7.02
C ALA A 110 10.11 -12.73 -8.45
N GLU A 111 9.37 -12.18 -9.42
CA GLU A 111 9.48 -12.59 -10.83
C GLU A 111 10.85 -12.19 -11.39
N ALA A 112 11.40 -11.05 -10.98
CA ALA A 112 12.73 -10.62 -11.41
C ALA A 112 13.84 -11.50 -10.82
N LEU A 113 13.73 -11.91 -9.55
CA LEU A 113 14.74 -12.71 -8.86
C LEU A 113 14.66 -14.21 -9.16
N PHE A 114 13.47 -14.72 -9.46
CA PHE A 114 13.20 -16.15 -9.59
C PHE A 114 12.37 -16.44 -10.85
N ASP A 115 11.12 -16.86 -10.68
CA ASP A 115 10.21 -17.23 -11.75
C ASP A 115 8.75 -16.84 -11.39
N ARG A 116 7.86 -16.91 -12.39
CA ARG A 116 6.45 -16.49 -12.26
C ARG A 116 5.67 -17.27 -11.22
N ARG A 117 5.93 -18.58 -11.05
CA ARG A 117 5.18 -19.40 -10.09
C ARG A 117 5.58 -18.99 -8.67
N THR A 118 6.88 -18.85 -8.42
CA THR A 118 7.40 -18.35 -7.15
C THR A 118 6.87 -16.94 -6.85
N ALA A 119 6.80 -16.07 -7.85
CA ALA A 119 6.24 -14.72 -7.70
C ALA A 119 4.76 -14.70 -7.31
N LEU A 120 3.94 -15.56 -7.94
CA LEU A 120 2.52 -15.71 -7.58
C LEU A 120 2.34 -16.26 -6.16
N LEU A 121 3.18 -17.22 -5.74
CA LEU A 121 3.16 -17.74 -4.37
C LEU A 121 3.54 -16.64 -3.36
N ALA A 122 4.59 -15.86 -3.63
CA ALA A 122 4.98 -14.74 -2.79
C ALA A 122 3.88 -13.69 -2.69
N ALA A 123 3.24 -13.34 -3.81
CA ALA A 123 2.10 -12.43 -3.83
C ALA A 123 0.91 -12.96 -3.02
N ALA A 124 0.61 -14.27 -3.12
CA ALA A 124 -0.45 -14.89 -2.33
C ALA A 124 -0.15 -14.83 -0.83
N ILE A 125 1.10 -15.06 -0.42
CA ILE A 125 1.52 -14.92 0.99
C ILE A 125 1.26 -13.49 1.48
N ILE A 126 1.65 -12.47 0.71
CA ILE A 126 1.41 -11.06 1.11
C ILE A 126 -0.09 -10.70 1.09
N ALA A 127 -0.86 -11.25 0.13
CA ALA A 127 -2.29 -10.98 0.02
C ALA A 127 -3.06 -11.48 1.26
N PHE A 128 -2.71 -12.66 1.77
CA PHE A 128 -3.39 -13.36 2.86
C PHE A 128 -2.66 -13.30 4.21
N SER A 129 -1.47 -12.70 4.28
CA SER A 129 -0.74 -12.53 5.54
C SER A 129 -1.54 -11.65 6.51
N GLN A 130 -1.81 -12.16 7.70
CA GLN A 130 -2.51 -11.44 8.75
C GLN A 130 -1.79 -10.13 9.11
N TRP A 131 -0.45 -10.18 9.23
CA TRP A 131 0.36 -9.02 9.59
C TRP A 131 0.30 -7.92 8.52
N GLU A 132 0.36 -8.31 7.24
CA GLU A 132 0.24 -7.37 6.13
C GLU A 132 -1.14 -6.72 6.07
N ILE A 133 -2.19 -7.51 6.32
CA ILE A 133 -3.57 -7.00 6.38
C ILE A 133 -3.69 -6.01 7.54
N GLU A 134 -3.18 -6.35 8.72
CA GLU A 134 -3.28 -5.49 9.90
C GLU A 134 -2.52 -4.17 9.72
N LEU A 135 -1.26 -4.22 9.26
CA LEU A 135 -0.47 -3.02 8.99
C LEU A 135 -1.09 -2.12 7.92
N SER A 136 -1.74 -2.72 6.91
CA SER A 136 -2.46 -1.97 5.87
C SER A 136 -3.70 -1.25 6.39
N ARG A 137 -4.21 -1.64 7.56
CA ARG A 137 -5.44 -1.12 8.16
C ARG A 137 -5.20 -0.09 9.25
N TYR A 138 -3.95 0.18 9.60
CA TYR A 138 -3.59 1.35 10.41
C TYR A 138 -3.39 2.57 9.51
N ALA A 139 -3.85 3.74 9.96
CA ALA A 139 -3.60 5.04 9.34
C ALA A 139 -2.14 5.45 9.56
N ARG A 140 -1.21 4.67 9.00
CA ARG A 140 0.24 4.77 9.22
C ARG A 140 0.99 4.48 7.93
N PHE A 141 2.20 5.03 7.84
CA PHE A 141 3.03 5.01 6.63
C PHE A 141 3.75 3.67 6.37
N TYR A 142 3.49 2.61 7.15
CA TYR A 142 4.24 1.36 7.10
C TYR A 142 4.16 0.68 5.73
N THR A 143 2.95 0.54 5.17
CA THR A 143 2.76 -0.07 3.86
C THR A 143 3.26 0.80 2.72
N ALA A 144 3.16 2.12 2.85
CA ALA A 144 3.74 3.06 1.89
C ALA A 144 5.26 2.90 1.83
N PHE A 145 5.93 2.84 3.00
CA PHE A 145 7.36 2.59 3.08
C PHE A 145 7.73 1.23 2.48
N GLN A 146 7.02 0.16 2.86
CA GLN A 146 7.26 -1.18 2.35
C GLN A 146 7.11 -1.28 0.83
N MET A 147 6.06 -0.68 0.25
CA MET A 147 5.88 -0.68 -1.19
C MET A 147 7.03 0.04 -1.90
N MET A 148 7.41 1.23 -1.42
CA MET A 148 8.54 1.98 -2.00
C MET A 148 9.85 1.22 -1.88
N TYR A 149 10.07 0.50 -0.77
CA TYR A 149 11.25 -0.34 -0.57
C TYR A 149 11.26 -1.53 -1.54
N LEU A 150 10.15 -2.22 -1.73
CA LEU A 150 10.06 -3.33 -2.70
C LEU A 150 10.31 -2.85 -4.14
N LEU A 151 9.74 -1.70 -4.50
CA LEU A 151 9.94 -1.10 -5.82
C LEU A 151 11.37 -0.61 -6.02
N SER A 152 12.02 -0.06 -4.99
CA SER A 152 13.41 0.37 -5.10
C SER A 152 14.35 -0.83 -5.30
N LEU A 153 14.13 -1.93 -4.60
CA LEU A 153 14.85 -3.18 -4.82
C LEU A 153 14.63 -3.74 -6.22
N TRP A 154 13.38 -3.73 -6.70
CA TRP A 154 13.05 -4.18 -8.05
C TRP A 154 13.72 -3.32 -9.12
N CYS A 155 13.66 -2.00 -9.00
CA CYS A 155 14.34 -1.07 -9.91
C CYS A 155 15.86 -1.26 -9.88
N PHE A 156 16.45 -1.43 -8.69
CA PHE A 156 17.87 -1.67 -8.54
C PHE A 156 18.28 -2.97 -9.23
N TYR A 157 17.57 -4.07 -8.96
CA TYR A 157 17.86 -5.36 -9.58
C TYR A 157 17.73 -5.28 -11.10
N ARG A 158 16.63 -4.73 -11.63
CA ARG A 158 16.40 -4.60 -13.08
C ARG A 158 17.34 -3.62 -13.79
N GLY A 159 17.87 -2.65 -13.07
CA GLY A 159 18.70 -1.59 -13.64
C GLY A 159 20.20 -1.90 -13.62
N PHE A 160 20.67 -2.69 -12.65
CA PHE A 160 22.09 -2.91 -12.41
C PHE A 160 22.54 -4.38 -12.51
N ILE A 161 21.62 -5.34 -12.44
CA ILE A 161 21.91 -6.78 -12.51
C ILE A 161 21.26 -7.36 -13.75
#